data_AF-A0A2G2MKF1-F1
#
_entry.id   AF-A0A2G2MKF1-F1
#
_cell.length_a   1.000
_cell.length_b   1.000
_cell.length_c   1.000
_cell.angle_alpha   90.00
_cell.angle_beta   90.00
_cell.angle_gamma   90.00
#
_symmetry.space_group_name_H-M   'P 1'
#
loop_
_entity.id
_entity.type
_entity.pdbx_description
1 polymer ?
#
loop_
_entity_poly.entity_id
_entity_poly.type
_entity_poly.pdbx_seq_one_letter_code
_entity_poly.pdbx_strand_id
1 'polypeptide(L)'
;MKPNIRACVAYTAGRLISQKTSSSVYDYSQSKHISIDGQIQSDNIDIYDYERSCHFGGNGDGTKYSLYDYGDSHHVELTINGNNFEGYDYGSSYHFSGDVSSNSISLYDYDKSAYFNYDL
;
A
#
# COMPACT_ATOMS: atom_id res chain seq x y z
N MET A 1 5.47 -3.90 -9.87
CA MET A 1 4.14 -3.36 -9.51
C MET A 1 3.95 -1.97 -10.15
N LYS A 2 2.71 -1.59 -10.50
CA LYS A 2 2.42 -0.23 -11.03
C LYS A 2 2.55 0.83 -9.93
N PRO A 3 2.97 2.07 -10.25
CA PRO A 3 3.19 3.12 -9.25
C PRO A 3 1.98 3.38 -8.33
N ASN A 4 0.77 3.39 -8.89
CA ASN A 4 -0.45 3.72 -8.14
C ASN A 4 -0.82 2.62 -7.12
N ILE A 5 -0.71 1.34 -7.51
CA ILE A 5 -0.91 0.20 -6.60
C ILE A 5 0.15 0.21 -5.50
N ARG A 6 1.41 0.48 -5.87
CA ARG A 6 2.51 0.59 -4.92
C ARG A 6 2.27 1.70 -3.88
N ALA A 7 1.70 2.83 -4.29
CA ALA A 7 1.31 3.89 -3.38
C ALA A 7 0.12 3.50 -2.48
N CYS A 8 -0.90 2.81 -2.99
CA CYS A 8 -1.98 2.25 -2.16
C CYS A 8 -1.45 1.27 -1.12
N VAL A 9 -0.53 0.39 -1.49
CA VAL A 9 0.16 -0.53 -0.57
C VAL A 9 0.96 0.24 0.48
N ALA A 10 1.76 1.22 0.07
CA ALA A 10 2.58 2.04 0.98
C ALA A 10 1.71 2.84 1.95
N TYR A 11 0.64 3.47 1.48
CA TYR A 11 -0.33 4.17 2.32
C TYR A 11 -0.99 3.23 3.34
N THR A 12 -1.44 2.04 2.89
CA THR A 12 -2.09 1.04 3.73
C THR A 12 -1.15 0.52 4.81
N ALA A 13 0.04 0.04 4.42
CA ALA A 13 1.05 -0.46 5.34
C ALA A 13 1.53 0.64 6.31
N GLY A 14 1.76 1.85 5.79
CA GLY A 14 2.12 3.01 6.58
C GLY A 14 1.10 3.28 7.68
N ARG A 15 -0.19 3.32 7.36
CA ARG A 15 -1.25 3.62 8.34
C ARG A 15 -1.43 2.48 9.35
N LEU A 16 -1.40 1.23 8.89
CA LEU A 16 -1.47 0.05 9.76
C LEU A 16 -0.32 -0.04 10.76
N ILE A 17 0.92 0.22 10.31
CA ILE A 17 2.10 0.06 11.16
C ILE A 17 2.32 1.28 12.05
N SER A 18 2.20 2.50 11.51
CA SER A 18 2.43 3.74 12.27
C SER A 18 1.26 4.14 13.17
N GLN A 19 0.06 3.58 12.92
CA GLN A 19 -1.20 3.97 13.57
C GLN A 19 -1.56 5.45 13.38
N LYS A 20 -0.99 6.10 12.37
CA LYS A 20 -1.29 7.49 12.01
C LYS A 20 -2.42 7.58 11.01
N THR A 21 -3.14 8.69 11.08
CA THR A 21 -4.09 9.09 10.05
C THR A 21 -3.39 10.00 9.05
N SER A 22 -3.68 9.81 7.77
CA SER A 22 -3.27 10.71 6.69
C SER A 22 -4.31 10.62 5.57
N SER A 23 -4.43 11.68 4.77
CA SER A 23 -5.32 11.74 3.58
C SER A 23 -4.51 11.75 2.27
N SER A 24 -3.21 11.46 2.37
CA SER A 24 -2.34 11.32 1.20
C SER A 24 -1.12 10.47 1.53
N VAL A 25 -0.36 10.13 0.50
CA VAL A 25 1.00 9.63 0.63
C VAL A 25 1.90 10.39 -0.34
N TYR A 26 3.05 10.87 0.12
CA TYR A 26 4.04 11.48 -0.77
C TYR A 26 4.84 10.37 -1.46
N ASP A 27 4.86 10.34 -2.79
CA ASP A 27 5.68 9.44 -3.59
C ASP A 27 6.94 10.17 -4.08
N TYR A 28 8.11 9.80 -3.55
CA TYR A 28 9.37 10.42 -3.93
C TYR A 28 9.77 10.14 -5.39
N SER A 29 9.37 9.00 -5.95
CA SER A 29 9.67 8.65 -7.34
C SER A 29 8.87 9.48 -8.34
N GLN A 30 7.69 9.97 -7.93
CA GLN A 30 6.84 10.84 -8.72
C GLN A 30 6.92 12.31 -8.29
N SER A 31 7.60 12.60 -7.18
CA SER A 31 7.72 13.95 -6.58
C SER A 31 6.36 14.64 -6.36
N LYS A 32 5.38 13.90 -5.84
CA LYS A 32 4.03 14.42 -5.59
C LYS A 32 3.33 13.72 -4.42
N HIS A 33 2.34 14.39 -3.84
CA HIS A 33 1.35 13.76 -2.99
C HIS A 33 0.29 13.05 -3.84
N ILE A 34 0.01 11.80 -3.50
CA ILE A 34 -1.10 11.03 -4.05
C ILE A 34 -2.23 11.08 -3.03
N SER A 35 -3.36 11.66 -3.40
CA SER A 35 -4.54 11.71 -2.54
C SER A 35 -5.15 10.34 -2.42
N ILE A 36 -5.09 9.78 -1.21
CA ILE A 36 -5.61 8.48 -0.85
C ILE A 36 -6.20 8.62 0.55
N ASP A 37 -7.47 8.25 0.71
CA ASP A 37 -8.14 8.28 2.01
C ASP A 37 -9.15 7.15 2.13
N GLY A 38 -9.56 6.83 3.35
CA GLY A 38 -10.58 5.83 3.62
C GLY A 38 -10.41 5.12 4.95
N GLN A 39 -11.14 4.03 5.10
CA GLN A 39 -11.18 3.23 6.32
C GLN A 39 -10.07 2.18 6.29
N ILE A 40 -9.29 2.14 7.37
CA ILE A 40 -8.32 1.09 7.65
C ILE A 40 -8.60 0.61 9.05
N GLN A 41 -9.18 -0.58 9.14
CA GLN A 41 -9.49 -1.30 10.35
C GLN A 41 -8.66 -2.59 10.38
N SER A 42 -8.58 -3.25 11.53
CA SER A 42 -7.78 -4.46 11.68
C SER A 42 -8.25 -5.59 10.76
N ASP A 43 -9.54 -5.69 10.49
CA ASP A 43 -10.17 -6.76 9.73
C ASP A 43 -10.65 -6.33 8.34
N ASN A 44 -10.65 -5.04 8.05
CA ASN A 44 -11.14 -4.50 6.79
C ASN A 44 -10.39 -3.24 6.36
N ILE A 45 -10.04 -3.17 5.08
CA ILE A 45 -9.45 -2.00 4.42
C ILE A 45 -10.38 -1.60 3.28
N ASP A 46 -10.73 -0.33 3.22
CA ASP A 46 -11.44 0.29 2.12
C ASP A 46 -10.93 1.73 1.94
N ILE A 47 -10.01 1.89 0.99
CA ILE A 47 -9.41 3.18 0.64
C ILE A 47 -9.75 3.55 -0.79
N TYR A 48 -9.78 4.85 -1.05
CA TYR A 48 -10.08 5.42 -2.36
C TYR A 48 -8.85 6.14 -2.89
N ASP A 49 -8.38 5.72 -4.07
CA ASP A 49 -7.35 6.41 -4.85
C ASP A 49 -8.04 7.47 -5.73
N TYR A 50 -7.88 8.74 -5.35
CA TYR A 50 -8.56 9.84 -6.04
C TYR A 50 -7.97 10.13 -7.43
N GLU A 51 -6.71 9.76 -7.68
CA GLU A 51 -6.12 9.95 -9.02
C GLU A 51 -6.67 8.94 -10.01
N ARG A 52 -6.89 7.70 -9.56
CA ARG A 52 -7.48 6.63 -10.39
C ARG A 52 -8.99 6.57 -10.33
N SER A 53 -9.62 7.30 -9.40
CA SER A 53 -11.06 7.24 -9.13
C SER A 53 -11.56 5.83 -8.86
N CYS A 54 -10.81 5.03 -8.09
CA CYS A 54 -11.13 3.64 -7.79
C CYS A 54 -10.86 3.27 -6.33
N HIS A 55 -11.53 2.22 -5.86
CA HIS A 55 -11.27 1.63 -4.56
C HIS A 55 -10.06 0.69 -4.59
N PHE A 56 -9.41 0.56 -3.43
CA PHE A 56 -8.44 -0.47 -3.12
C PHE A 56 -8.76 -0.97 -1.71
N GLY A 57 -9.02 -2.26 -1.56
CA GLY A 57 -9.51 -2.75 -0.28
C GLY A 57 -9.85 -4.23 -0.26
N GLY A 58 -10.16 -4.73 0.93
CA GLY A 58 -10.43 -6.13 1.18
C GLY A 58 -10.44 -6.45 2.67
N ASN A 59 -10.44 -7.74 2.99
CA ASN A 59 -10.55 -8.21 4.36
C ASN A 59 -9.23 -8.79 4.86
N GLY A 60 -9.07 -8.82 6.18
CA GLY A 60 -7.90 -9.40 6.82
C GLY A 60 -8.14 -9.81 8.27
N ASP A 61 -7.05 -10.09 8.97
CA ASP A 61 -7.05 -10.56 10.38
C ASP A 61 -6.17 -9.72 11.31
N GLY A 62 -5.81 -8.51 10.89
CA GLY A 62 -4.87 -7.62 11.57
C GLY A 62 -3.44 -7.77 11.08
N THR A 63 -3.08 -8.94 10.54
CA THR A 63 -1.71 -9.24 10.09
C THR A 63 -1.64 -9.66 8.63
N LYS A 64 -2.70 -10.25 8.07
CA LYS A 64 -2.78 -10.69 6.68
C LYS A 64 -4.04 -10.15 6.06
N TYR A 65 -3.92 -9.65 4.84
CA TYR A 65 -5.01 -9.02 4.11
C TYR A 65 -5.01 -9.50 2.67
N SER A 66 -6.18 -9.91 2.20
CA SER A 66 -6.43 -10.16 0.78
C SER A 66 -7.20 -8.97 0.23
N LEU A 67 -6.48 -8.15 -0.54
CA LEU A 67 -6.95 -6.88 -1.08
C LEU A 67 -7.26 -7.03 -2.56
N TYR A 68 -8.11 -6.14 -3.06
CA TYR A 68 -8.47 -6.04 -4.46
C TYR A 68 -8.29 -4.60 -4.93
N ASP A 69 -7.56 -4.45 -6.03
CA ASP A 69 -7.43 -3.17 -6.73
C ASP A 69 -8.52 -3.07 -7.79
N TYR A 70 -9.48 -2.17 -7.60
CA TYR A 70 -10.60 -2.00 -8.54
C TYR A 70 -10.20 -1.25 -9.81
N GLY A 71 -9.06 -0.55 -9.81
CA GLY A 71 -8.56 0.16 -10.99
C GLY A 71 -8.02 -0.80 -12.05
N ASP A 72 -7.25 -1.81 -11.63
CA ASP A 72 -6.59 -2.78 -12.50
C ASP A 72 -7.20 -4.20 -12.40
N SER A 73 -8.24 -4.37 -11.57
CA SER A 73 -9.06 -5.59 -11.46
C SER A 73 -8.29 -6.85 -11.08
N HIS A 74 -7.43 -6.77 -10.07
CA HIS A 74 -6.70 -7.93 -9.56
C HIS A 74 -6.48 -7.88 -8.04
N HIS A 75 -6.09 -9.01 -7.48
CA HIS A 75 -5.77 -9.12 -6.06
C HIS A 75 -4.38 -8.59 -5.72
N VAL A 76 -4.21 -8.17 -4.47
CA VAL A 76 -2.93 -7.88 -3.83
C VAL A 76 -2.95 -8.51 -2.43
N GLU A 77 -1.98 -9.34 -2.11
CA GLU A 77 -1.81 -9.87 -0.76
C GLU A 77 -0.87 -8.95 0.01
N LEU A 78 -1.21 -8.67 1.27
CA LEU A 78 -0.39 -7.87 2.18
C LEU A 78 -0.30 -8.57 3.53
N THR A 79 0.93 -8.78 4.01
CA THR A 79 1.24 -9.30 5.34
C THR A 79 2.04 -8.26 6.11
N ILE A 80 1.66 -8.02 7.36
CA ILE A 80 2.31 -7.12 8.31
C ILE A 80 2.99 -7.95 9.39
N ASN A 81 4.26 -7.65 9.67
CA ASN A 81 5.05 -8.27 10.72
C ASN A 81 5.87 -7.21 11.48
N GLY A 82 5.33 -6.72 12.59
CA GLY A 82 5.94 -5.62 13.33
C GLY A 82 6.00 -4.36 12.47
N ASN A 83 7.23 -3.87 12.23
CA ASN A 83 7.47 -2.69 11.38
C ASN A 83 7.70 -3.05 9.91
N ASN A 84 7.64 -4.33 9.56
CA ASN A 84 7.86 -4.81 8.21
C ASN A 84 6.54 -5.20 7.56
N PHE A 85 6.52 -5.16 6.23
CA PHE A 85 5.44 -5.70 5.44
C PHE A 85 5.97 -6.43 4.21
N GLU A 86 5.20 -7.35 3.70
CA GLU A 86 5.48 -8.09 2.47
C GLU A 86 4.18 -8.47 1.78
N GLY A 87 4.27 -8.88 0.51
CA GLY A 87 3.08 -9.24 -0.23
C GLY A 87 3.36 -9.71 -1.63
N TYR A 88 2.26 -9.86 -2.38
CA TYR A 88 2.27 -10.27 -3.76
C TYR A 88 1.24 -9.47 -4.56
N ASP A 89 1.68 -8.86 -5.64
CA ASP A 89 0.82 -8.16 -6.59
C ASP A 89 0.49 -9.10 -7.75
N TYR A 90 -0.75 -9.60 -7.83
CA TYR A 90 -1.17 -10.49 -8.91
C TYR A 90 -1.19 -9.80 -10.29
N GLY A 91 -1.29 -8.47 -10.33
CA GLY A 91 -1.27 -7.72 -11.59
C GLY A 91 0.09 -7.75 -12.26
N SER A 92 1.18 -7.64 -11.49
CA SER A 92 2.54 -7.79 -12.01
C SER A 92 3.11 -9.21 -11.89
N SER A 93 2.50 -10.08 -11.08
CA SER A 93 3.00 -11.42 -10.76
C SER A 93 4.34 -11.43 -10.03
N TYR A 94 4.60 -10.41 -9.21
CA TYR A 94 5.83 -10.28 -8.41
C TYR A 94 5.53 -10.02 -6.92
N HIS A 95 6.49 -10.41 -6.09
CA HIS A 95 6.49 -10.05 -4.68
C HIS A 95 6.88 -8.59 -4.47
N PHE A 96 6.57 -8.08 -3.29
CA PHE A 96 7.12 -6.84 -2.75
C PHE A 96 7.38 -7.02 -1.26
N SER A 97 8.26 -6.18 -0.71
CA SER A 97 8.52 -6.11 0.72
C SER A 97 8.93 -4.71 1.12
N GLY A 98 8.89 -4.42 2.42
CA GLY A 98 9.23 -3.11 2.91
C GLY A 98 9.20 -2.98 4.42
N ASP A 99 9.45 -1.77 4.86
CA ASP A 99 9.43 -1.38 6.26
C ASP A 99 8.85 0.03 6.43
N VAL A 100 8.32 0.27 7.62
CA VAL A 100 7.80 1.57 8.04
C VAL A 100 8.55 2.03 9.28
N SER A 101 9.11 3.23 9.20
CA SER A 101 9.78 3.91 10.31
C SER A 101 9.14 5.29 10.53
N SER A 102 8.35 5.41 11.59
CA SER A 102 7.52 6.58 11.86
C SER A 102 6.52 6.88 10.74
N ASN A 103 6.86 7.79 9.81
CA ASN A 103 6.03 8.12 8.64
C ASN A 103 6.66 7.65 7.33
N SER A 104 7.94 7.28 7.36
CA SER A 104 8.68 6.90 6.16
C SER A 104 8.39 5.44 5.85
N ILE A 105 8.08 5.17 4.60
CA ILE A 105 7.85 3.82 4.07
C ILE A 105 8.88 3.57 2.98
N SER A 106 9.62 2.47 3.12
CA SER A 106 10.50 1.94 2.08
C SER A 106 9.86 0.69 1.50
N LEU A 107 9.66 0.66 0.18
CA LEU A 107 9.04 -0.47 -0.52
C LEU A 107 9.95 -0.95 -1.64
N TYR A 108 10.45 -2.18 -1.50
CA TYR A 108 11.15 -2.90 -2.55
C TYR A 108 10.18 -3.65 -3.47
N ASP A 109 10.17 -3.27 -4.74
CA ASP A 109 9.32 -3.85 -5.78
C ASP A 109 10.16 -4.83 -6.62
N TYR A 110 9.89 -6.14 -6.54
CA TYR A 110 10.71 -7.15 -7.21
C TYR A 110 10.58 -7.12 -8.74
N ASP A 111 9.45 -6.66 -9.28
CA ASP A 111 9.27 -6.43 -10.73
C ASP A 111 10.27 -5.38 -11.24
N LYS A 112 10.49 -4.32 -10.46
CA LYS A 112 11.40 -3.22 -10.81
C LYS A 112 12.81 -3.43 -10.29
N SER A 113 13.02 -4.40 -9.40
CA SER A 113 14.28 -4.60 -8.68
C SER A 113 14.82 -3.30 -8.06
N ALA A 114 13.92 -2.52 -7.44
CA ALA A 114 14.22 -1.19 -6.94
C ALA A 114 13.40 -0.83 -5.70
N TYR A 115 13.96 0.06 -4.88
CA TYR A 115 13.27 0.69 -3.76
C TYR A 115 12.50 1.93 -4.22
N PHE A 116 11.32 2.10 -3.64
CA PHE A 116 10.46 3.27 -3.76
C PHE A 116 10.11 3.75 -2.37
N ASN A 117 10.39 5.02 -2.10
CA ASN A 117 10.19 5.61 -0.79
C ASN A 117 8.94 6.49 -0.79
N TYR A 118 8.28 6.52 0.35
CA TYR A 118 7.07 7.29 0.58
C TYR A 118 7.06 7.91 1.98
N ASP A 119 6.25 8.94 2.17
CA ASP A 119 5.92 9.49 3.49
C ASP A 119 4.40 9.67 3.64
N LEU A 120 3.87 9.30 4.81
CA LEU A 120 2.49 9.60 5.22
C LEU A 120 2.28 11.05 5.68
#